data_AF-A0A3M1VED5-F1
#
_entry.id   AF-A0A3M1VED5-F1
#
_cell.length_a   1.000
_cell.length_b   1.000
_cell.length_c   1.000
_cell.angle_alpha   90.00
_cell.angle_beta   90.00
_cell.angle_gamma   90.00
#
_symmetry.space_group_name_H-M   'P 1'
#
loop_
_entity.id
_entity.type
_entity.pdbx_description
1 polymer ?
#
loop_
_entity_poly.entity_id
_entity_poly.type
_entity_poly.pdbx_seq_one_letter_code
_entity_poly.pdbx_strand_id
1 'polypeptide(L)' 'MSEEISLNELLEDQNIDEKIKELSFEDGLKLLEELVEKVESGSLSLDKAVLSYEKGVALINRLRELLSGAEEKLKILNK' A
#
# COMPACT_ATOMS: atom_id res chain seq x y z
N MET A 1 15.16 -6.51 -6.79
CA MET A 1 14.14 -7.54 -6.55
C MET A 1 13.18 -6.90 -5.57
N SER A 2 12.06 -6.36 -6.05
CA SER A 2 11.00 -5.89 -5.16
C SER A 2 10.44 -7.13 -4.45
N GLU A 3 10.46 -7.13 -3.12
CA GLU A 3 9.78 -8.15 -2.34
C GLU A 3 8.28 -8.00 -2.62
N GLU A 4 7.69 -8.98 -3.30
CA GLU A 4 6.27 -8.98 -3.62
C GLU A 4 5.52 -9.33 -2.33
N ILE A 5 5.09 -8.30 -1.59
CA ILE A 5 4.24 -8.49 -0.40
C ILE A 5 2.89 -9.02 -0.90
N SER A 6 2.38 -10.09 -0.30
CA SER A 6 1.05 -10.62 -0.61
C SER A 6 -0.02 -10.05 0.33
N LEU A 7 -1.27 -9.91 -0.15
CA LEU A 7 -2.41 -9.45 0.67
C LEU A 7 -2.58 -10.23 1.98
N ASN A 8 -2.33 -11.55 1.97
CA ASN A 8 -2.42 -12.37 3.17
C ASN A 8 -1.36 -11.99 4.22
N GLU A 9 -0.13 -11.68 3.80
CA GLU A 9 0.93 -11.24 4.72
C GLU A 9 0.60 -9.88 5.33
N LEU A 10 -0.02 -8.99 4.54
CA LEU A 10 -0.46 -7.67 4.99
C LEU A 10 -1.58 -7.74 6.05
N LEU A 11 -2.41 -8.79 6.03
CA LEU A 11 -3.50 -9.02 6.98
C LEU A 11 -3.14 -9.92 8.17
N GLU A 12 -1.90 -10.41 8.23
CA GLU A 12 -1.43 -11.32 9.29
C GLU A 12 -0.26 -10.74 10.10
N ASP A 13 0.60 -9.90 9.51
CA ASP A 13 1.77 -9.34 10.19
C ASP A 13 1.54 -7.90 10.70
N GLN A 14 1.70 -7.69 12.00
CA GLN A 14 1.59 -6.38 12.63
C GLN A 14 2.73 -5.41 12.26
N ASN A 15 3.90 -5.90 11.81
CA ASN A 15 5.07 -5.08 11.48
C ASN A 15 5.29 -4.84 9.98
N ILE A 16 4.28 -5.10 9.14
CA ILE A 16 4.39 -4.96 7.67
C ILE A 16 4.63 -3.50 7.20
N ASP A 17 4.44 -2.51 8.07
CA ASP A 17 4.52 -1.08 7.72
C ASP A 17 5.90 -0.65 7.21
N GLU A 18 6.97 -1.25 7.75
CA GLU A 18 8.34 -1.00 7.24
C GLU A 18 8.51 -1.57 5.82
N LYS A 19 7.89 -2.71 5.52
CA LYS A 19 7.92 -3.27 4.17
C LYS A 19 7.08 -2.44 3.19
N ILE A 20 5.95 -1.86 3.64
CA ILE A 20 5.14 -0.94 2.83
C ILE A 20 5.97 0.27 2.37
N LYS A 21 6.87 0.79 3.22
CA LYS A 21 7.75 1.92 2.86
C LYS A 21 8.75 1.58 1.75
N GLU A 22 9.08 0.31 1.54
CA GLU A 22 10.00 -0.13 0.50
C GLU A 22 9.29 -0.50 -0.81
N LEU A 23 7.95 -0.50 -0.82
CA LEU A 23 7.17 -0.84 -2.02
C LEU A 23 7.38 0.17 -3.16
N SER A 24 7.35 -0.36 -4.38
CA SER A 24 7.21 0.43 -5.59
C SER A 24 5.78 0.96 -5.75
N PHE A 25 5.58 1.91 -6.67
CA PHE A 25 4.25 2.46 -6.92
C PHE A 25 3.30 1.39 -7.48
N GLU A 26 3.77 0.59 -8.43
CA GLU A 26 2.97 -0.46 -9.07
C GLU A 26 2.59 -1.55 -8.06
N ASP A 27 3.54 -2.00 -7.24
CA ASP A 27 3.29 -3.02 -6.22
C ASP A 27 2.31 -2.52 -5.15
N GLY A 28 2.50 -1.28 -4.68
CA GLY A 28 1.61 -0.66 -3.70
C GLY A 28 0.20 -0.42 -4.22
N LEU A 29 0.05 -0.07 -5.51
CA LEU A 29 -1.25 0.14 -6.13
C LEU A 29 -1.99 -1.20 -6.28
N LYS A 30 -1.32 -2.23 -6.79
CA LYS A 30 -1.89 -3.58 -6.91
C LYS A 30 -2.37 -4.11 -5.55
N LEU A 31 -1.56 -3.94 -4.50
CA LEU A 31 -1.94 -4.36 -3.15
C LEU A 31 -3.14 -3.59 -2.61
N LEU A 32 -3.24 -2.30 -2.91
CA LEU A 32 -4.39 -1.50 -2.50
C LEU A 32 -5.67 -1.96 -3.22
N GLU A 33 -5.60 -2.28 -4.51
CA GLU A 33 -6.73 -2.82 -5.27
C GLU A 33 -7.21 -4.16 -4.71
N GLU A 34 -6.28 -5.09 -4.46
CA GLU A 34 -6.59 -6.39 -3.84
C GLU A 34 -7.22 -6.23 -2.45
N LEU A 35 -6.71 -5.29 -1.65
CA LEU A 35 -7.23 -4.98 -0.33
C LEU A 35 -8.68 -4.45 -0.41
N VAL A 36 -8.95 -3.53 -1.34
CA VAL A 36 -10.30 -2.97 -1.55
C VAL A 36 -11.26 -4.08 -1.98
N GLU A 37 -10.90 -4.90 -2.97
CA GLU A 37 -11.72 -6.03 -3.42
C GLU A 37 -12.04 -6.97 -2.25
N LYS A 38 -11.06 -7.23 -1.38
CA LYS A 38 -11.26 -8.07 -0.20
C LYS A 38 -12.21 -7.46 0.82
N VAL A 39 -12.13 -6.16 1.06
CA VAL A 39 -13.06 -5.43 1.95
C VAL A 39 -14.47 -5.43 1.37
N GLU A 40 -14.62 -5.16 0.08
CA GLU A 40 -15.91 -5.12 -0.61
C GLU A 40 -16.59 -6.50 -0.68
N SER A 41 -15.80 -7.58 -0.71
CA SER A 41 -16.33 -8.95 -0.67
C SER A 41 -17.11 -9.29 0.62
N GLY A 42 -16.93 -8.49 1.68
CA GLY A 42 -17.56 -8.73 2.98
C GLY A 42 -17.09 -10.00 3.69
N SER A 43 -16.02 -10.64 3.20
CA SER A 43 -15.49 -11.91 3.74
C SER A 43 -14.49 -11.74 4.89
N LEU A 44 -14.26 -10.50 5.35
CA LEU A 44 -13.32 -10.19 6.43
C LEU A 44 -14.01 -10.22 7.80
N SER A 45 -13.30 -10.77 8.80
CA SER A 45 -13.67 -10.60 10.20
C SER A 45 -13.47 -9.15 10.65
N LEU A 46 -14.10 -8.77 11.76
CA LEU A 46 -13.99 -7.41 12.30
C LEU A 46 -12.53 -6.98 12.53
N ASP A 47 -11.72 -7.83 13.15
CA ASP A 47 -10.30 -7.54 13.39
C ASP A 47 -9.52 -7.33 12.08
N LYS A 48 -9.79 -8.17 11.06
CA LYS A 48 -9.16 -8.03 9.75
C LYS A 48 -9.65 -6.79 9.00
N ALA A 49 -10.90 -6.39 9.17
CA ALA A 49 -11.44 -5.16 8.57
C ALA A 49 -10.78 -3.91 9.17
N VAL A 50 -10.55 -3.90 10.49
CA VAL A 50 -9.81 -2.81 11.16
C VAL A 50 -8.36 -2.76 10.66
N LEU A 51 -7.67 -3.90 10.62
CA LEU A 51 -6.30 -3.98 10.09
C LEU A 51 -6.24 -3.55 8.63
N SER A 52 -7.21 -3.96 7.80
CA SER A 52 -7.29 -3.56 6.39
C SER A 52 -7.38 -2.04 6.25
N TYR A 53 -8.14 -1.38 7.12
CA TYR A 53 -8.22 0.08 7.11
C TYR A 53 -6.86 0.73 7.44
N GLU A 54 -6.20 0.28 8.50
CA GLU A 54 -4.88 0.80 8.90
C GLU A 54 -3.84 0.62 7.79
N LYS A 55 -3.76 -0.59 7.21
CA LYS A 55 -2.82 -0.88 6.12
C LYS A 55 -3.17 -0.14 4.83
N GLY A 56 -4.45 0.04 4.53
CA GLY A 56 -4.92 0.86 3.40
C GLY A 56 -4.46 2.31 3.52
N VAL A 57 -4.54 2.90 4.71
CA VAL A 57 -4.01 4.26 4.96
C VAL A 57 -2.50 4.31 4.74
N ALA A 58 -1.74 3.32 5.22
CA ALA A 58 -0.30 3.25 5.02
C ALA A 58 0.09 3.15 3.53
N LEU A 59 -0.60 2.29 2.76
CA LEU A 59 -0.40 2.15 1.32
C LEU A 59 -0.68 3.46 0.58
N ILE A 60 -1.79 4.13 0.88
CA ILE A 60 -2.15 5.42 0.26
C ILE A 60 -1.08 6.48 0.54
N ASN A 61 -0.56 6.54 1.77
CA ASN A 61 0.50 7.48 2.12
C ASN A 61 1.77 7.22 1.31
N ARG A 62 2.19 5.95 1.21
CA ARG A 62 3.34 5.56 0.39
C ARG A 62 3.17 5.96 -1.08
N LEU A 63 2.01 5.68 -1.68
CA LEU A 63 1.74 6.03 -3.08
C LEU A 63 1.81 7.54 -3.31
N ARG A 64 1.29 8.34 -2.37
CA ARG A 64 1.38 9.80 -2.43
C ARG A 64 2.82 10.31 -2.32
N GLU A 65 3.63 9.72 -1.46
CA GLU A 65 5.06 10.07 -1.34
C GLU A 65 5.81 9.80 -2.65
N LEU A 66 5.57 8.63 -3.26
CA LEU A 66 6.19 8.27 -4.53
C LEU A 66 5.78 9.22 -5.66
N LEU A 67 4.49 9.56 -5.75
CA LEU A 67 3.99 10.54 -6.72
C LEU A 67 4.59 11.93 -6.49
N SER A 68 4.62 12.39 -5.23
CA SER A 68 5.21 13.69 -4.89
C SER A 68 6.69 13.77 -5.24
N GLY A 69 7.46 12.71 -4.97
CA GLY A 69 8.87 12.64 -5.37
C GLY A 69 9.06 12.60 -6.88
N ALA A 70 8.16 11.98 -7.64
CA ALA A 70 8.18 12.03 -9.09
C ALA A 70 7.85 13.44 -9.63
N GLU A 71 6.83 14.10 -9.08
CA GLU A 71 6.48 15.48 -9.43
C GLU A 71 7.62 16.47 -9.15
N GLU A 72 8.33 16.32 -8.03
CA GLU A 72 9.47 17.17 -7.68
C GLU A 72 10.61 17.02 -8.70
N LYS A 73 10.93 15.78 -9.08
CA LYS A 73 11.94 15.51 -10.13
C LYS A 73 11.54 16.17 -11.46
N LEU A 74 10.27 16.09 -11.84
CA LEU A 74 9.77 16.76 -13.04
C LEU A 74 9.85 18.28 -12.94
N LYS A 75 9.60 18.88 -11.77
CA LYS A 75 9.75 20.33 -11.55
C LYS A 75 11.19 20.80 -11.70
N ILE A 76 12.16 20.01 -11.25
CA ILE A 76 13.59 20.31 -11.39
C ILE A 76 14.02 20.26 -12.87
N LEU A 77 13.55 19.27 -13.62
CA LEU A 77 13.89 19.08 -15.05
C LEU A 77 13.26 20.14 -15.97
N ASN A 78 12.15 20.75 -15.58
CA ASN A 78 11.47 21.80 -16.34
C ASN A 78 11.93 23.22 -15.95
N LYS A 79 13.08 23.35 -15.28
CA LYS A 79 13.65 24.61 -14.80
C LYS A 79 14.98 24.89 -15.51
#